data_AF-A0A4P9J8R3-F1
#
_entry.id   AF-A0A4P9J8R3-F1
#
_cell.length_a   1.000
_cell.length_b   1.000
_cell.length_c   1.000
_cell.angle_alpha   90.00
_cell.angle_beta   90.00
_cell.angle_gamma   90.00
#
_symmetry.space_group_name_H-M   'P 1'
#
loop_
_entity.id
_entity.type
_entity.pdbx_description
1 polymer ?
#
loop_
_entity_poly.entity_id
_entity_poly.type
_entity_poly.pdbx_seq_one_letter_code
_entity_poly.pdbx_strand_id
1 'polypeptide(L)'
;MVEVLSGFTVIWVIILVGYLTGRSGVLGPHGQHVLSRTAFFVASPALLFETLSAADVEAVLGPQLLVATVSALAAAALYLLVARLLLPRRSASETIMGALSASLVNSANLGIPIAAYVLGDAALAAPVLIFQLAIYTPLYVAALDTATAAEARARREGSAGGRGPGRGHDAGRPPGPVRPLGRWARAWRQAGHIAMNPMIIGSVLGLVFSATGWRLPGPVAESVSLIAGASIPAMLLAFGMSLVGSRPLERAAGRRADVAVASAVKLVVHPALAWLVAGPVLGLEGRDLLTAVVLGSLPTAQNVFVSASRYETGVVTAKDTVLVTTVVAIPAMIAVALLMT
;
A
#
# COMPACT_ATOMS: atom_id res chain seq x y z
N MET A 1 -12.44 19.85 -14.16
CA MET A 1 -13.17 19.36 -12.96
C MET A 1 -14.06 18.15 -13.24
N VAL A 2 -14.86 18.15 -14.32
CA VAL A 2 -15.76 17.01 -14.65
C VAL A 2 -15.00 15.69 -14.75
N GLU A 3 -13.82 15.69 -15.37
CA GLU A 3 -13.02 14.47 -15.55
C GLU A 3 -12.39 13.95 -14.25
N VAL A 4 -11.97 14.83 -13.34
CA VAL A 4 -11.57 14.48 -11.95
C VAL A 4 -12.71 13.77 -11.24
N LEU A 5 -13.89 14.38 -11.28
CA LEU A 5 -15.09 13.81 -10.66
C LEU A 5 -15.46 12.47 -11.31
N SER A 6 -15.25 12.31 -12.61
CA SER A 6 -15.49 11.05 -13.33
C SER A 6 -14.58 9.93 -12.81
N GLY A 7 -13.26 10.18 -12.67
CA GLY A 7 -12.33 9.18 -12.10
C GLY A 7 -12.69 8.74 -10.68
N PHE A 8 -13.08 9.68 -9.81
CA PHE A 8 -13.55 9.35 -8.46
C PHE A 8 -14.89 8.62 -8.48
N THR A 9 -15.80 8.99 -9.38
CA THR A 9 -17.11 8.35 -9.53
C THR A 9 -16.96 6.87 -9.88
N VAL A 10 -16.05 6.51 -10.80
CA VAL A 10 -15.78 5.11 -11.14
C VAL A 10 -15.37 4.32 -9.89
N ILE A 11 -14.45 4.85 -9.09
CA ILE A 11 -14.01 4.22 -7.85
C ILE A 11 -15.17 4.09 -6.85
N TRP A 12 -15.96 5.15 -6.65
CA TRP A 12 -17.08 5.12 -5.71
C TRP A 12 -18.17 4.14 -6.12
N VAL A 13 -18.47 4.02 -7.42
CA VAL A 13 -19.44 3.04 -7.92
C VAL A 13 -18.96 1.63 -7.61
N ILE A 14 -17.69 1.29 -7.86
CA ILE A 14 -17.16 -0.05 -7.56
C ILE A 14 -17.16 -0.31 -6.04
N ILE A 15 -16.78 0.69 -5.22
CA ILE A 15 -16.86 0.59 -3.74
C ILE A 15 -18.31 0.35 -3.29
N LEU A 16 -19.28 1.06 -3.89
CA LEU A 16 -20.70 0.89 -3.59
C LEU A 16 -21.19 -0.53 -3.95
N VAL A 17 -20.81 -1.05 -5.13
CA VAL A 17 -21.11 -2.44 -5.51
C VAL A 17 -20.50 -3.42 -4.50
N GLY A 18 -19.27 -3.18 -4.05
CA GLY A 18 -18.63 -3.96 -2.99
C GLY A 18 -19.41 -3.92 -1.68
N TYR A 19 -19.85 -2.74 -1.25
CA TYR A 19 -20.69 -2.58 -0.05
C TYR A 19 -22.01 -3.34 -0.16
N LEU A 20 -22.70 -3.23 -1.30
CA LEU A 20 -23.96 -3.94 -1.55
C LEU A 20 -23.75 -5.46 -1.58
N THR A 21 -22.65 -5.93 -2.16
CA THR A 21 -22.25 -7.35 -2.19
C THR A 21 -21.96 -7.88 -0.78
N GLY A 22 -21.29 -7.08 0.05
CA GLY A 22 -21.02 -7.43 1.45
C GLY A 22 -22.31 -7.43 2.28
N ARG A 23 -23.22 -6.49 2.02
CA ARG A 23 -24.50 -6.37 2.72
C ARG A 23 -25.47 -7.49 2.36
N SER A 24 -25.48 -7.94 1.10
CA SER A 24 -26.32 -9.06 0.67
C SER A 24 -25.82 -10.41 1.18
N GLY A 25 -24.54 -10.49 1.58
CA GLY A 25 -23.92 -11.74 2.06
C GLY A 25 -23.71 -12.79 0.97
N VAL A 26 -23.84 -12.42 -0.32
CA VAL A 26 -23.81 -13.37 -1.46
C VAL A 26 -22.48 -14.15 -1.56
N LEU A 27 -21.36 -13.56 -1.12
CA LEU A 27 -20.04 -14.21 -1.10
C LEU A 27 -19.73 -14.92 0.24
N GLY A 28 -20.67 -14.96 1.16
CA GLY A 28 -20.52 -15.55 2.48
C GLY A 28 -19.61 -14.75 3.45
N PRO A 29 -19.42 -15.26 4.68
CA PRO A 29 -18.71 -14.55 5.76
C PRO A 29 -17.23 -14.23 5.46
N HIS A 30 -16.58 -15.04 4.62
CA HIS A 30 -15.17 -14.89 4.27
C HIS A 30 -14.95 -14.19 2.93
N GLY A 31 -16.01 -13.76 2.23
CA GLY A 31 -15.92 -13.23 0.87
C GLY A 31 -14.94 -12.06 0.75
N GLN A 32 -14.98 -11.10 1.69
CA GLN A 32 -14.05 -9.96 1.70
C GLN A 32 -12.58 -10.38 1.82
N HIS A 33 -12.30 -11.36 2.70
CA HIS A 33 -10.95 -11.84 2.94
C HIS A 33 -10.42 -12.63 1.74
N VAL A 34 -11.23 -13.52 1.17
CA VAL A 34 -10.87 -14.28 -0.04
C VAL A 34 -10.61 -13.33 -1.19
N LEU A 35 -11.48 -12.35 -1.43
CA LEU A 35 -11.32 -11.39 -2.51
C LEU A 35 -10.06 -10.54 -2.35
N SER A 36 -9.76 -10.09 -1.12
CA SER A 36 -8.51 -9.37 -0.81
C SER A 36 -7.27 -10.22 -1.07
N ARG A 37 -7.31 -11.50 -0.70
CA ARG A 37 -6.20 -12.44 -0.94
C ARG A 37 -6.01 -12.74 -2.42
N THR A 38 -7.08 -12.96 -3.16
CA THR A 38 -7.02 -13.18 -4.61
C THR A 38 -6.41 -11.96 -5.30
N ALA A 39 -6.86 -10.76 -4.94
CA ALA A 39 -6.27 -9.53 -5.44
C ALA A 39 -4.78 -9.47 -5.12
N PHE A 40 -4.40 -9.68 -3.85
CA PHE A 40 -3.01 -9.55 -3.41
C PHE A 40 -2.06 -10.62 -4.02
N PHE A 41 -2.44 -11.90 -4.00
CA PHE A 41 -1.53 -13.01 -4.33
C PHE A 41 -1.53 -13.37 -5.80
N VAL A 42 -2.58 -13.01 -6.55
CA VAL A 42 -2.77 -13.43 -7.94
C VAL A 42 -2.76 -12.22 -8.88
N ALA A 43 -3.66 -11.27 -8.65
CA ALA A 43 -3.90 -10.18 -9.59
C ALA A 43 -2.83 -9.07 -9.51
N SER A 44 -2.45 -8.63 -8.31
CA SER A 44 -1.45 -7.56 -8.13
C SER A 44 -0.04 -7.91 -8.62
N PRO A 45 0.48 -9.14 -8.45
CA PRO A 45 1.74 -9.55 -9.05
C PRO A 45 1.72 -9.46 -10.57
N ALA A 46 0.61 -9.86 -11.20
CA ALA A 46 0.42 -9.73 -12.64
C ALA A 46 0.36 -8.25 -13.06
N LEU A 47 -0.37 -7.41 -12.31
CA LEU A 47 -0.44 -5.97 -12.55
C LEU A 47 0.93 -5.30 -12.41
N LEU A 48 1.71 -5.67 -11.40
CA LEU A 48 3.08 -5.18 -11.20
C LEU A 48 3.97 -5.56 -12.38
N PHE A 49 3.92 -6.83 -12.79
CA PHE A 49 4.69 -7.31 -13.92
C PHE A 49 4.29 -6.57 -15.20
N GLU A 50 2.99 -6.52 -15.53
CA GLU A 50 2.49 -5.85 -16.74
C GLU A 50 2.92 -4.39 -16.77
N THR A 51 2.67 -3.65 -15.69
CA THR A 51 2.98 -2.22 -15.59
C THR A 51 4.48 -1.97 -15.72
N LEU A 52 5.34 -2.73 -15.02
CA LEU A 52 6.78 -2.52 -15.07
C LEU A 52 7.43 -3.06 -16.35
N SER A 53 6.86 -4.10 -16.97
CA SER A 53 7.36 -4.65 -18.24
C SER A 53 7.15 -3.69 -19.43
N ALA A 54 6.10 -2.89 -19.38
CA ALA A 54 5.80 -1.87 -20.37
C ALA A 54 6.45 -0.50 -20.07
N ALA A 55 7.00 -0.33 -18.87
CA ALA A 55 7.59 0.93 -18.44
C ALA A 55 8.93 1.19 -19.16
N ASP A 56 9.10 2.40 -19.67
CA ASP A 56 10.40 2.92 -20.07
C ASP A 56 11.12 3.42 -18.82
N VAL A 57 11.97 2.58 -18.23
CA VAL A 57 12.62 2.89 -16.95
C VAL A 57 13.55 4.10 -17.11
N GLU A 58 14.22 4.26 -18.25
CA GLU A 58 15.14 5.38 -18.48
C GLU A 58 14.39 6.70 -18.58
N ALA A 59 13.25 6.72 -19.29
CA ALA A 59 12.41 7.92 -19.40
C ALA A 59 11.81 8.38 -18.06
N VAL A 60 11.76 7.48 -17.07
CA VAL A 60 11.12 7.73 -15.77
C VAL A 60 12.12 8.09 -14.67
N LEU A 61 13.43 7.90 -14.93
CA LEU A 61 14.50 8.38 -14.06
C LEU A 61 14.66 9.90 -14.20
N GLY A 62 13.96 10.65 -13.34
CA GLY A 62 14.01 12.10 -13.35
C GLY A 62 13.66 12.74 -12.01
N PRO A 63 13.62 14.09 -11.95
CA PRO A 63 13.29 14.84 -10.75
C PRO A 63 11.98 14.37 -10.08
N GLN A 64 10.95 14.04 -10.87
CA GLN A 64 9.67 13.54 -10.35
C GLN A 64 9.80 12.23 -9.55
N LEU A 65 10.69 11.32 -9.96
CA LEU A 65 10.95 10.09 -9.20
C LEU A 65 11.58 10.41 -7.84
N LEU A 66 12.51 11.36 -7.81
CA LEU A 66 13.15 11.83 -6.59
C LEU A 66 12.13 12.50 -5.66
N VAL A 67 11.26 13.37 -6.20
CA VAL A 67 10.18 13.99 -5.43
C VAL A 67 9.25 12.93 -4.84
N ALA A 68 8.80 11.97 -5.65
CA ALA A 68 7.93 10.88 -5.19
C ALA A 68 8.59 10.08 -4.06
N THR A 69 9.87 9.74 -4.22
CA THR A 69 10.65 8.96 -3.25
C THR A 69 10.84 9.72 -1.94
N VAL A 70 11.41 10.93 -2.00
CA VAL A 70 11.77 11.71 -0.81
C VAL A 70 10.52 12.14 -0.06
N SER A 71 9.48 12.64 -0.75
CA SER A 71 8.25 13.08 -0.09
C SER A 71 7.51 11.92 0.60
N ALA A 72 7.43 10.75 -0.04
CA ALA A 72 6.78 9.58 0.55
C ALA A 72 7.56 9.03 1.76
N LEU A 73 8.89 8.92 1.65
CA LEU A 73 9.73 8.47 2.77
C LEU A 73 9.70 9.47 3.93
N ALA A 74 9.72 10.77 3.65
CA ALA A 74 9.60 11.82 4.66
C ALA A 74 8.22 11.79 5.34
N ALA A 75 7.13 11.61 4.59
CA ALA A 75 5.78 11.47 5.14
C ALA A 75 5.67 10.22 6.05
N ALA A 76 6.25 9.10 5.63
CA ALA A 76 6.30 7.89 6.44
C ALA A 76 7.12 8.11 7.72
N ALA A 77 8.32 8.70 7.61
CA ALA A 77 9.19 8.99 8.74
C ALA A 77 8.51 9.95 9.74
N LEU A 78 7.82 10.97 9.24
CA LEU A 78 7.06 11.89 10.08
C LEU A 78 5.94 11.17 10.83
N TYR A 79 5.17 10.32 10.15
CA TYR A 79 4.15 9.51 10.83
C TYR A 79 4.78 8.63 11.91
N LEU A 80 5.90 7.95 11.62
CA LEU A 80 6.60 7.10 12.59
C LEU A 80 7.10 7.90 13.80
N LEU A 81 7.60 9.11 13.58
CA LEU A 81 8.04 10.02 14.63
C LEU A 81 6.86 10.44 15.52
N VAL A 82 5.76 10.89 14.91
CA VAL A 82 4.54 11.27 15.64
C VAL A 82 3.96 10.06 16.39
N ALA A 83 3.94 8.88 15.77
CA ALA A 83 3.46 7.66 16.38
C ALA A 83 4.31 7.26 17.60
N ARG A 84 5.63 7.46 17.53
CA ARG A 84 6.54 7.18 18.64
C ARG A 84 6.38 8.17 19.80
N LEU A 85 6.15 9.44 19.50
CA LEU A 85 6.16 10.52 20.49
C LEU A 85 4.79 10.82 21.09
N LEU A 86 3.73 10.77 20.30
CA LEU A 86 2.42 11.31 20.65
C LEU A 86 1.29 10.27 20.65
N LEU A 87 1.44 9.14 19.95
CA LEU A 87 0.40 8.13 19.86
C LEU A 87 0.60 6.99 20.89
N PRO A 88 -0.49 6.29 21.28
CA PRO A 88 -0.38 5.09 22.09
C PRO A 88 0.52 4.05 21.42
N ARG A 89 1.34 3.35 22.21
CA ARG A 89 2.22 2.28 21.68
C ARG A 89 1.40 1.21 20.96
N ARG A 90 1.72 0.97 19.69
CA ARG A 90 1.14 -0.06 18.84
C ARG A 90 2.15 -1.16 18.56
N SER A 91 1.69 -2.27 17.98
CA SER A 91 2.62 -3.27 17.47
C SER A 91 3.48 -2.68 16.33
N ALA A 92 4.59 -3.32 16.01
CA ALA A 92 5.46 -2.85 14.94
C ALA A 92 4.72 -2.90 13.60
N SER A 93 3.98 -3.99 13.35
CA SER A 93 3.16 -4.16 12.16
C SER A 93 2.06 -3.09 12.03
N GLU A 94 1.36 -2.75 13.10
CA GLU A 94 0.35 -1.69 13.11
C GLU A 94 0.94 -0.30 12.85
N THR A 95 2.12 -0.03 13.42
CA THR A 95 2.81 1.24 13.23
C THR A 95 3.29 1.41 11.79
N ILE A 96 3.80 0.32 11.17
CA ILE A 96 4.14 0.28 9.74
C ILE A 96 2.88 0.54 8.90
N MET A 97 1.75 -0.09 9.20
CA MET A 97 0.51 0.14 8.47
C MET A 97 0.02 1.60 8.55
N GLY A 98 0.19 2.24 9.72
CA GLY A 98 -0.09 3.67 9.87
C GLY A 98 0.82 4.55 9.00
N ALA A 99 2.12 4.24 8.96
CA ALA A 99 3.07 4.96 8.12
C ALA A 99 2.74 4.82 6.63
N LEU A 100 2.39 3.60 6.18
CA LEU A 100 1.94 3.35 4.80
C LEU A 100 0.65 4.10 4.48
N SER A 101 -0.27 4.18 5.46
CA SER A 101 -1.51 4.94 5.29
C SER A 101 -1.22 6.43 5.08
N ALA A 102 -0.17 6.95 5.71
CA ALA A 102 0.23 8.35 5.62
C ALA A 102 1.05 8.69 4.35
N SER A 103 1.77 7.73 3.78
CA SER A 103 2.76 7.99 2.71
C SER A 103 2.40 7.39 1.35
N LEU A 104 1.64 6.31 1.28
CA LEU A 104 1.41 5.59 0.02
C LEU A 104 0.23 6.19 -0.76
N VAL A 105 0.53 6.87 -1.86
CA VAL A 105 -0.47 7.54 -2.72
C VAL A 105 -1.19 6.57 -3.65
N ASN A 106 -2.46 6.84 -3.96
CA ASN A 106 -3.27 6.03 -4.88
C ASN A 106 -2.96 6.34 -6.36
N SER A 107 -1.71 6.11 -6.78
CA SER A 107 -1.23 6.45 -8.12
C SER A 107 -1.85 5.59 -9.23
N ALA A 108 -2.08 4.29 -8.98
CA ALA A 108 -2.61 3.39 -10.00
C ALA A 108 -4.08 3.69 -10.31
N ASN A 109 -4.91 3.88 -9.28
CA ASN A 109 -6.37 4.01 -9.49
C ASN A 109 -6.78 5.46 -9.71
N LEU A 110 -6.09 6.42 -9.07
CA LEU A 110 -6.40 7.85 -9.20
C LEU A 110 -5.30 8.63 -9.90
N GLY A 111 -4.02 8.29 -9.72
CA GLY A 111 -2.92 9.00 -10.37
C GLY A 111 -2.98 8.95 -11.89
N ILE A 112 -3.27 7.79 -12.51
CA ILE A 112 -3.37 7.68 -13.97
C ILE A 112 -4.51 8.56 -14.52
N PRO A 113 -5.77 8.45 -14.04
CA PRO A 113 -6.84 9.36 -14.48
C PRO A 113 -6.53 10.83 -14.21
N ILE A 114 -5.97 11.17 -13.05
CA ILE A 114 -5.64 12.57 -12.72
C ILE A 114 -4.52 13.09 -13.63
N ALA A 115 -3.50 12.29 -13.91
CA ALA A 115 -2.44 12.64 -14.84
C ALA A 115 -2.99 12.86 -16.26
N ALA A 116 -3.84 11.96 -16.75
CA ALA A 116 -4.46 12.08 -18.07
C ALA A 116 -5.38 13.31 -18.18
N TYR A 117 -6.28 13.49 -17.22
CA TYR A 117 -7.40 14.43 -17.32
C TYR A 117 -7.15 15.81 -16.69
N VAL A 118 -6.30 15.87 -15.66
CA VAL A 118 -5.94 17.15 -15.00
C VAL A 118 -4.64 17.68 -15.53
N LEU A 119 -3.64 16.80 -15.62
CA LEU A 119 -2.30 17.18 -16.03
C LEU A 119 -2.10 17.05 -17.54
N GLY A 120 -3.06 16.48 -18.28
CA GLY A 120 -3.06 16.38 -19.74
C GLY A 120 -2.16 15.28 -20.31
N ASP A 121 -1.59 14.41 -19.48
CA ASP A 121 -0.74 13.30 -19.90
C ASP A 121 -0.66 12.20 -18.81
N ALA A 122 -1.14 11.00 -19.14
CA ALA A 122 -1.12 9.85 -18.25
C ALA A 122 0.30 9.40 -17.86
N ALA A 123 1.29 9.65 -18.72
CA ALA A 123 2.69 9.27 -18.50
C ALA A 123 3.30 9.98 -17.29
N LEU A 124 2.73 11.13 -16.89
CA LEU A 124 3.18 11.88 -15.71
C LEU A 124 3.01 11.10 -14.39
N ALA A 125 2.13 10.10 -14.34
CA ALA A 125 1.99 9.21 -13.18
C ALA A 125 3.10 8.14 -13.10
N ALA A 126 3.83 7.88 -14.19
CA ALA A 126 4.78 6.77 -14.29
C ALA A 126 5.91 6.83 -13.22
N PRO A 127 6.55 7.97 -12.93
CA PRO A 127 7.58 8.04 -11.86
C PRO A 127 7.07 7.60 -10.50
N VAL A 128 5.86 8.02 -10.14
CA VAL A 128 5.24 7.65 -8.87
C VAL A 128 4.91 6.16 -8.85
N LEU A 129 4.36 5.63 -9.95
CA LEU A 129 4.06 4.22 -10.12
C LEU A 129 5.32 3.37 -10.00
N ILE A 130 6.36 3.68 -10.77
CA ILE A 130 7.62 2.91 -10.72
C ILE A 130 8.22 2.96 -9.32
N PHE A 131 8.31 4.14 -8.68
CA PHE A 131 8.76 4.20 -7.29
C PHE A 131 7.95 3.27 -6.37
N GLN A 132 6.63 3.32 -6.45
CA GLN A 132 5.79 2.51 -5.57
C GLN A 132 5.88 1.02 -5.87
N LEU A 133 5.88 0.63 -7.14
CA LEU A 133 5.82 -0.77 -7.57
C LEU A 133 7.20 -1.45 -7.50
N ALA A 134 8.26 -0.75 -7.91
CA ALA A 134 9.62 -1.28 -7.95
C ALA A 134 10.34 -1.18 -6.61
N ILE A 135 10.09 -0.13 -5.82
CA ILE A 135 10.88 0.18 -4.62
C ILE A 135 10.03 0.08 -3.36
N TYR A 136 8.97 0.88 -3.26
CA TYR A 136 8.28 1.07 -1.99
C TYR A 136 7.48 -0.17 -1.58
N THR A 137 6.86 -0.86 -2.54
CA THR A 137 6.06 -2.06 -2.31
C THR A 137 6.89 -3.23 -1.78
N PRO A 138 7.98 -3.65 -2.46
CA PRO A 138 8.88 -4.66 -1.91
C PRO A 138 9.38 -4.33 -0.51
N LEU A 139 9.73 -3.05 -0.25
CA LEU A 139 10.27 -2.61 1.04
C LEU A 139 9.25 -2.78 2.17
N TYR A 140 8.02 -2.30 1.98
CA TYR A 140 7.03 -2.39 3.06
C TYR A 140 6.52 -3.81 3.26
N VAL A 141 6.41 -4.60 2.19
CA VAL A 141 6.02 -6.00 2.25
C VAL A 141 7.05 -6.80 3.04
N ALA A 142 8.34 -6.60 2.75
CA ALA A 142 9.43 -7.17 3.53
C ALA A 142 9.33 -6.73 5.00
N ALA A 143 9.14 -5.44 5.28
CA ALA A 143 9.01 -4.94 6.64
C ALA A 143 7.83 -5.60 7.40
N LEU A 144 6.67 -5.75 6.76
CA LEU A 144 5.50 -6.42 7.34
C LEU A 144 5.73 -7.92 7.57
N ASP A 145 6.35 -8.63 6.63
CA ASP A 145 6.72 -10.04 6.80
C ASP A 145 7.63 -10.23 8.03
N THR A 146 8.62 -9.34 8.20
CA THR A 146 9.53 -9.41 9.36
C THR A 146 8.84 -9.08 10.69
N ALA A 147 8.04 -8.02 10.72
CA ALA A 147 7.36 -7.55 11.92
C ALA A 147 6.32 -8.57 12.41
N THR A 148 5.46 -9.05 11.51
CA THR A 148 4.42 -10.03 11.84
C THR A 148 5.02 -11.37 12.27
N ALA A 149 6.11 -11.82 11.63
CA ALA A 149 6.80 -13.03 12.04
C ALA A 149 7.48 -12.90 13.41
N ALA A 150 8.04 -11.73 13.74
CA ALA A 150 8.59 -11.46 15.07
C ALA A 150 7.49 -11.43 16.14
N GLU A 151 6.38 -10.76 15.87
CA GLU A 151 5.22 -10.69 16.77
C GLU A 151 4.61 -12.08 17.01
N ALA A 152 4.48 -12.90 15.97
CA ALA A 152 3.98 -14.28 16.10
C ALA A 152 4.90 -15.15 16.98
N ARG A 153 6.22 -14.97 16.88
CA ARG A 153 7.20 -15.66 17.73
C ARG A 153 7.07 -15.25 19.20
N ALA A 154 7.00 -13.94 19.47
CA ALA A 154 6.83 -13.42 20.83
C ALA A 154 5.54 -13.92 21.50
N ARG A 155 4.43 -14.01 20.75
CA ARG A 155 3.16 -14.57 21.27
C ARG A 155 3.27 -16.05 21.65
N ARG A 156 4.02 -16.85 20.90
CA ARG A 156 4.26 -18.28 21.20
C ARG A 156 5.11 -18.46 22.46
N GLU A 157 6.16 -17.67 22.60
CA GLU A 157 7.05 -17.71 23.77
C GLU A 157 6.34 -17.25 25.05
N GLY A 158 5.54 -16.18 24.98
CA GLY A 158 4.72 -15.72 26.11
C GLY A 158 3.65 -16.74 26.54
N SER A 159 3.10 -17.50 25.59
CA SER A 159 2.12 -18.56 25.88
C SER A 159 2.76 -19.83 26.49
N ALA A 160 4.03 -20.08 26.21
CA ALA A 160 4.78 -21.20 26.77
C ALA A 160 5.28 -20.92 28.20
N GLY A 161 5.66 -19.67 28.50
CA GLY A 161 6.11 -19.25 29.84
C GLY A 161 5.00 -19.15 30.90
N GLY A 162 3.72 -19.14 30.50
CA GLY A 162 2.57 -19.04 31.42
C GLY A 162 2.03 -20.37 31.94
N ARG A 163 2.52 -21.52 31.46
CA ARG A 163 2.16 -22.84 32.01
C ARG A 163 3.09 -23.14 33.18
N GLY A 164 2.64 -22.86 34.41
CA GLY A 164 3.29 -23.32 35.63
C GLY A 164 3.50 -24.85 35.63
N PRO A 165 4.37 -25.39 36.50
CA PRO A 165 4.73 -26.80 36.49
C PRO A 165 3.57 -27.68 36.99
N GLY A 166 2.62 -27.97 36.09
CA GLY A 166 1.51 -28.90 36.28
C GLY A 166 1.89 -30.27 35.76
N ARG A 167 2.02 -31.21 36.70
CA ARG A 167 2.37 -32.64 36.54
C ARG A 167 1.59 -33.34 35.42
N GLY A 168 2.28 -34.18 34.64
CA GLY A 168 1.66 -35.17 33.75
C GLY A 168 2.72 -35.92 32.95
N HIS A 169 2.80 -37.23 33.17
CA HIS A 169 3.76 -38.15 32.56
C HIS A 169 3.64 -38.20 31.03
N ASP A 170 4.73 -37.91 30.33
CA ASP A 170 5.15 -38.62 29.10
C ASP A 170 6.58 -38.18 28.76
N ALA A 171 7.55 -39.03 29.09
CA ALA A 171 8.96 -38.82 28.81
C ALA A 171 9.26 -39.10 27.31
N GLY A 172 8.69 -38.27 26.43
CA GLY A 172 9.24 -38.08 25.09
C GLY A 172 10.57 -37.33 25.22
N ARG A 173 11.65 -37.88 24.67
CA ARG A 173 12.98 -37.26 24.62
C ARG A 173 12.88 -35.75 24.38
N PRO A 174 13.60 -34.90 25.13
CA PRO A 174 13.62 -33.48 24.84
C PRO A 174 14.05 -33.28 23.38
N PRO A 175 13.39 -32.40 22.60
CA PRO A 175 13.90 -32.05 21.28
C PRO A 175 15.35 -31.60 21.45
N GLY A 176 16.27 -32.26 20.74
CA GLY A 176 17.69 -31.96 20.83
C GLY A 176 17.94 -30.47 20.60
N PRO A 177 19.01 -29.91 21.17
CA PRO A 177 19.29 -28.48 21.08
C PRO A 177 19.34 -28.08 19.60
N VAL A 178 18.31 -27.36 19.13
CA VAL A 178 18.30 -26.81 17.78
C VAL A 178 19.42 -25.78 17.76
N ARG A 179 20.54 -26.14 17.13
CA ARG A 179 21.70 -25.24 17.03
C ARG A 179 21.19 -23.89 16.53
N PRO A 180 21.41 -22.78 17.28
CA PRO A 180 20.94 -21.48 16.85
C PRO A 180 21.58 -21.19 15.50
N LEU A 181 20.75 -21.09 14.46
CA LEU A 181 21.22 -20.74 13.12
C LEU A 181 22.11 -19.49 13.23
N GLY A 182 23.28 -19.54 12.58
CA GLY A 182 24.17 -18.37 12.49
C GLY A 182 23.37 -17.14 12.03
N ARG A 183 23.75 -15.94 12.48
CA ARG A 183 23.05 -14.69 12.09
C ARG A 183 22.87 -14.61 10.57
N TRP A 184 23.88 -15.06 9.81
CA TRP A 184 23.86 -15.18 8.36
C TRP A 184 22.85 -16.19 7.82
N ALA A 185 22.74 -17.40 8.40
CA ALA A 185 21.77 -18.39 7.96
C ALA A 185 20.31 -17.96 8.24
N ARG A 186 20.09 -17.17 9.29
CA ARG A 186 18.80 -16.51 9.56
C ARG A 186 18.52 -15.41 8.53
N ALA A 187 19.50 -14.56 8.25
CA ALA A 187 19.40 -13.53 7.23
C ALA A 187 19.11 -14.13 5.84
N TRP A 188 19.78 -15.21 5.44
CA TRP A 188 19.54 -15.90 4.17
C TRP A 188 18.17 -16.57 4.09
N ARG A 189 17.70 -17.26 5.15
CA ARG A 189 16.33 -17.80 5.16
C ARG A 189 15.28 -16.69 5.08
N GLN A 190 15.51 -15.58 5.76
CA GLN A 190 14.61 -14.44 5.76
C GLN A 190 14.59 -13.73 4.40
N ALA A 191 15.77 -13.54 3.78
CA ALA A 191 15.89 -13.05 2.41
C ALA A 191 15.21 -13.98 1.41
N GLY A 192 15.34 -15.30 1.57
CA GLY A 192 14.63 -16.30 0.75
C GLY A 192 13.12 -16.20 0.87
N HIS A 193 12.57 -16.05 2.09
CA HIS A 193 11.13 -15.88 2.28
C HIS A 193 10.59 -14.57 1.71
N ILE A 194 11.35 -13.48 1.80
CA ILE A 194 11.01 -12.18 1.21
C ILE A 194 11.07 -12.28 -0.32
N ALA A 195 12.11 -12.90 -0.89
CA ALA A 195 12.26 -13.08 -2.33
C ALA A 195 11.14 -13.94 -2.96
N MET A 196 10.52 -14.83 -2.18
CA MET A 196 9.37 -15.63 -2.62
C MET A 196 8.03 -14.89 -2.53
N ASN A 197 8.03 -13.62 -2.13
CA ASN A 197 6.81 -12.83 -2.10
C ASN A 197 6.36 -12.52 -3.54
N PRO A 198 5.13 -12.86 -3.94
CA PRO A 198 4.72 -12.79 -5.34
C PRO A 198 4.72 -11.36 -5.89
N MET A 199 4.50 -10.35 -5.03
CA MET A 199 4.62 -8.96 -5.42
C MET A 199 6.06 -8.61 -5.81
N ILE A 200 7.05 -9.09 -5.04
CA ILE A 200 8.47 -8.85 -5.33
C ILE A 200 8.86 -9.57 -6.63
N ILE A 201 8.42 -10.81 -6.80
CA ILE A 201 8.65 -11.58 -8.03
C ILE A 201 8.07 -10.85 -9.25
N GLY A 202 6.80 -10.43 -9.18
CA GLY A 202 6.15 -9.68 -10.26
C GLY A 202 6.90 -8.40 -10.60
N SER A 203 7.30 -7.63 -9.59
CA SER A 203 8.05 -6.39 -9.81
C SER A 203 9.42 -6.63 -10.47
N VAL A 204 10.18 -7.61 -9.97
CA VAL A 204 11.52 -7.92 -10.49
C VAL A 204 11.44 -8.46 -11.92
N LEU A 205 10.50 -9.37 -12.20
CA LEU A 205 10.29 -9.88 -13.56
C LEU A 205 9.88 -8.77 -14.52
N GLY A 206 9.00 -7.85 -14.09
CA GLY A 206 8.60 -6.72 -14.92
C GLY A 206 9.78 -5.82 -15.28
N LEU A 207 10.63 -5.46 -14.30
CA LEU A 207 11.84 -4.67 -14.56
C LEU A 207 12.84 -5.39 -15.48
N VAL A 208 13.01 -6.71 -15.32
CA VAL A 208 13.88 -7.50 -16.20
C VAL A 208 13.35 -7.49 -17.65
N PHE A 209 12.04 -7.61 -17.85
CA PHE A 209 11.42 -7.56 -19.17
C PHE A 209 11.59 -6.19 -19.82
N SER A 210 11.36 -5.12 -19.05
CA SER A 210 11.60 -3.75 -19.52
C SER A 210 13.07 -3.53 -19.92
N ALA A 211 14.02 -3.92 -19.06
CA ALA A 211 15.45 -3.71 -19.33
C ALA A 211 16.00 -4.56 -20.49
N THR A 212 15.43 -5.75 -20.72
CA THR A 212 15.86 -6.64 -21.82
C THR A 212 15.10 -6.41 -23.12
N GLY A 213 14.01 -5.65 -23.09
CA GLY A 213 13.07 -5.51 -24.21
C GLY A 213 12.30 -6.79 -24.54
N TRP A 214 12.38 -7.82 -23.70
CA TRP A 214 11.70 -9.09 -23.95
C TRP A 214 10.20 -8.93 -23.78
N ARG A 215 9.43 -9.54 -24.69
CA ARG A 215 7.96 -9.52 -24.67
C ARG A 215 7.41 -10.93 -24.58
N LEU A 216 6.34 -11.07 -23.81
CA LEU A 216 5.60 -12.33 -23.75
C LEU A 216 4.91 -12.64 -25.09
N PRO A 217 4.78 -13.92 -25.49
CA PRO A 217 3.94 -14.32 -26.60
C PRO A 217 2.48 -13.89 -26.38
N GLY A 218 1.79 -13.48 -27.46
CA GLY A 218 0.45 -12.87 -27.41
C GLY A 218 -0.54 -13.53 -26.44
N PRO A 219 -0.81 -14.85 -26.54
CA PRO A 219 -1.76 -15.52 -25.65
C PRO A 219 -1.39 -15.45 -24.17
N VAL A 220 -0.08 -15.47 -23.84
CA VAL A 220 0.40 -15.38 -22.47
C VAL A 220 0.28 -13.94 -21.97
N ALA A 221 0.63 -12.96 -22.81
CA ALA A 221 0.49 -11.54 -22.49
C ALA A 221 -0.97 -11.16 -22.20
N GLU A 222 -1.91 -11.61 -23.04
CA GLU A 222 -3.34 -11.39 -22.86
C GLU A 222 -3.86 -12.05 -21.57
N SER A 223 -3.43 -13.28 -21.28
CA SER A 223 -3.77 -13.97 -20.03
C SER A 223 -3.29 -13.20 -18.80
N VAL A 224 -2.07 -12.68 -18.84
CA VAL A 224 -1.51 -11.83 -17.77
C VAL A 224 -2.31 -10.54 -17.63
N SER A 225 -2.66 -9.90 -18.74
CA SER A 225 -3.45 -8.66 -18.76
C SER A 225 -4.85 -8.84 -18.15
N LEU A 226 -5.53 -9.95 -18.46
CA LEU A 226 -6.83 -10.28 -17.86
C LEU A 226 -6.72 -10.48 -16.34
N ILE A 227 -5.68 -11.17 -15.87
CA ILE A 227 -5.44 -11.39 -14.44
C ILE A 227 -5.09 -10.07 -13.74
N ALA A 228 -4.22 -9.26 -14.35
CA ALA A 228 -3.82 -7.95 -13.86
C ALA A 228 -5.01 -6.99 -13.76
N GLY A 229 -5.85 -6.95 -14.80
CA GLY A 229 -7.06 -6.14 -14.88
C GLY A 229 -8.08 -6.44 -13.78
N ALA A 230 -8.06 -7.65 -13.21
CA ALA A 230 -8.91 -8.01 -12.06
C ALA A 230 -8.43 -7.39 -10.73
N SER A 231 -7.18 -6.92 -10.64
CA SER A 231 -6.58 -6.46 -9.37
C SER A 231 -7.33 -5.28 -8.77
N ILE A 232 -7.50 -4.19 -9.53
CA ILE A 232 -8.10 -2.95 -9.06
C ILE A 232 -9.57 -3.16 -8.66
N PRO A 233 -10.44 -3.76 -9.51
CA PRO A 233 -11.83 -4.02 -9.13
C PRO A 233 -11.96 -4.94 -7.92
N ALA A 234 -11.18 -6.02 -7.82
CA ALA A 234 -11.24 -6.93 -6.69
C ALA A 234 -10.89 -6.24 -5.36
N MET A 235 -9.87 -5.36 -5.36
CA MET A 235 -9.52 -4.58 -4.18
C MET A 235 -10.60 -3.58 -3.78
N LEU A 236 -11.16 -2.87 -4.76
CA LEU A 236 -12.25 -1.90 -4.54
C LEU A 236 -13.50 -2.57 -3.98
N LEU A 237 -13.88 -3.71 -4.54
CA LEU A 237 -15.00 -4.52 -4.06
C LEU A 237 -14.74 -5.01 -2.62
N ALA A 238 -13.55 -5.54 -2.35
CA ALA A 238 -13.18 -6.00 -1.01
C ALA A 238 -13.15 -4.85 0.01
N PHE A 239 -12.67 -3.68 -0.38
CA PHE A 239 -12.73 -2.47 0.43
C PHE A 239 -14.18 -2.07 0.71
N GLY A 240 -15.05 -2.04 -0.30
CA GLY A 240 -16.48 -1.78 -0.16
C GLY A 240 -17.18 -2.75 0.80
N MET A 241 -16.91 -4.06 0.68
CA MET A 241 -17.43 -5.07 1.60
C MET A 241 -17.00 -4.82 3.05
N SER A 242 -15.76 -4.36 3.26
CA SER A 242 -15.22 -4.09 4.60
C SER A 242 -15.87 -2.92 5.33
N LEU A 243 -16.64 -2.08 4.61
CA LEU A 243 -17.38 -0.96 5.18
C LEU A 243 -18.68 -1.42 5.85
N VAL A 244 -19.20 -2.59 5.49
CA VAL A 244 -20.45 -3.14 6.03
C VAL A 244 -20.34 -3.36 7.54
N GLY A 245 -21.30 -2.82 8.29
CA GLY A 245 -21.33 -2.92 9.75
C GLY A 245 -20.26 -2.10 10.48
N SER A 246 -19.39 -1.40 9.75
CA SER A 246 -18.34 -0.60 10.34
C SER A 246 -18.74 0.87 10.48
N ARG A 247 -18.35 1.49 11.59
CA ARG A 247 -18.50 2.94 11.80
C ARG A 247 -17.11 3.56 11.65
N PRO A 248 -16.83 4.30 10.56
CA PRO A 248 -15.56 4.97 10.40
C PRO A 248 -15.26 5.85 11.62
N LEU A 249 -14.00 5.84 12.06
CA LEU A 249 -13.57 6.58 13.24
C LEU A 249 -14.35 6.16 14.49
N GLU A 250 -14.67 4.90 14.72
CA GLU A 250 -15.35 4.49 15.94
C GLU A 250 -14.48 4.68 17.20
N ARG A 251 -15.04 5.23 18.30
CA ARG A 251 -14.28 5.44 19.56
C ARG A 251 -13.77 4.13 20.11
N ALA A 252 -14.60 3.09 20.08
CA ALA A 252 -14.30 1.77 20.64
C ALA A 252 -13.11 1.08 19.96
N ALA A 253 -12.87 1.36 18.67
CA ALA A 253 -11.71 0.84 17.97
C ALA A 253 -10.38 1.43 18.49
N GLY A 254 -10.42 2.58 19.17
CA GLY A 254 -9.25 3.21 19.77
C GLY A 254 -8.19 3.68 18.76
N ARG A 255 -8.51 3.76 17.46
CA ARG A 255 -7.56 4.12 16.37
C ARG A 255 -7.76 5.52 15.78
N ARG A 256 -8.65 6.33 16.36
CA ARG A 256 -8.99 7.67 15.84
C ARG A 256 -7.76 8.57 15.68
N ALA A 257 -6.86 8.55 16.66
CA ALA A 257 -5.65 9.38 16.62
C ALA A 257 -4.71 8.91 15.51
N ASP A 258 -4.50 7.60 15.36
CA ASP A 258 -3.73 7.01 14.27
C ASP A 258 -4.30 7.42 12.89
N VAL A 259 -5.62 7.31 12.71
CA VAL A 259 -6.30 7.68 11.46
C VAL A 259 -6.22 9.18 11.19
N ALA A 260 -6.43 10.02 12.21
CA ALA A 260 -6.38 11.47 12.07
C ALA A 260 -4.98 11.94 11.69
N VAL A 261 -3.94 11.43 12.36
CA VAL A 261 -2.55 11.75 12.04
C VAL A 261 -2.19 11.26 10.64
N ALA A 262 -2.51 10.01 10.29
CA ALA A 262 -2.23 9.49 8.95
C ALA A 262 -2.92 10.31 7.85
N SER A 263 -4.18 10.68 8.07
CA SER A 263 -4.95 11.47 7.10
C SER A 263 -4.42 12.91 6.99
N ALA A 264 -4.04 13.54 8.10
CA ALA A 264 -3.46 14.88 8.10
C ALA A 264 -2.09 14.89 7.40
N VAL A 265 -1.24 13.90 7.68
CA VAL A 265 0.03 13.73 6.98
C VAL A 265 -0.21 13.52 5.49
N LYS A 266 -1.15 12.65 5.11
CA LYS A 266 -1.45 12.37 3.69
C LYS A 266 -2.00 13.58 2.94
N LEU A 267 -3.00 14.27 3.50
CA LEU A 267 -3.75 15.30 2.78
C LEU A 267 -3.09 16.68 2.81
N VAL A 268 -2.23 16.94 3.79
CA VAL A 268 -1.59 18.26 3.98
C VAL A 268 -0.08 18.15 3.90
N VAL A 269 0.52 17.28 4.72
CA VAL A 269 1.99 17.27 4.85
C VAL A 269 2.67 16.66 3.63
N HIS A 270 2.14 15.57 3.08
CA HIS A 270 2.72 14.91 1.90
C HIS A 270 2.74 15.83 0.68
N PRO A 271 1.65 16.50 0.26
CA PRO A 271 1.72 17.47 -0.83
C PRO A 271 2.64 18.66 -0.51
N ALA A 272 2.69 19.14 0.75
CA ALA A 272 3.64 20.18 1.14
C ALA A 272 5.11 19.72 1.04
N LEU A 273 5.41 18.46 1.40
CA LEU A 273 6.72 17.85 1.22
C LEU A 273 7.05 17.67 -0.26
N ALA A 274 6.07 17.29 -1.10
CA ALA A 274 6.26 17.20 -2.54
C ALA A 274 6.59 18.58 -3.13
N TRP A 275 5.87 19.64 -2.71
CA TRP A 275 6.16 21.02 -3.11
C TRP A 275 7.55 21.48 -2.66
N LEU A 276 7.92 21.22 -1.40
CA LEU A 276 9.21 21.61 -0.83
C LEU A 276 10.38 20.95 -1.56
N VAL A 277 10.24 19.67 -1.92
CA VAL A 277 11.28 18.95 -2.66
C VAL A 277 11.30 19.40 -4.12
N ALA A 278 10.14 19.52 -4.77
CA ALA A 278 10.07 19.88 -6.17
C ALA A 278 10.54 21.31 -6.45
N GLY A 279 10.03 22.30 -5.70
CA GLY A 279 10.32 23.72 -5.95
C GLY A 279 11.66 24.13 -5.35
N PRO A 280 11.74 24.42 -4.04
CA PRO A 280 12.97 24.94 -3.42
C PRO A 280 14.21 24.06 -3.55
N VAL A 281 14.08 22.72 -3.49
CA VAL A 281 15.24 21.81 -3.50
C VAL A 281 15.69 21.46 -4.92
N LEU A 282 14.77 21.24 -5.86
CA LEU A 282 15.08 20.80 -7.22
C LEU A 282 14.89 21.87 -8.30
N GLY A 283 14.32 23.02 -7.96
CA GLY A 283 14.10 24.14 -8.88
C GLY A 283 13.05 23.86 -9.95
N LEU A 284 12.11 22.93 -9.71
CA LEU A 284 11.02 22.66 -10.64
C LEU A 284 10.02 23.82 -10.60
N GLU A 285 9.58 24.26 -11.77
CA GLU A 285 8.64 25.37 -11.94
C GLU A 285 7.45 24.94 -12.83
N GLY A 286 6.39 25.76 -12.82
CA GLY A 286 5.23 25.59 -13.70
C GLY A 286 4.59 24.21 -13.60
N ARG A 287 4.45 23.54 -14.76
CA ARG A 287 3.72 22.27 -14.90
C ARG A 287 4.39 21.11 -14.17
N ASP A 288 5.71 21.11 -14.06
CA ASP A 288 6.46 20.03 -13.40
C ASP A 288 6.29 20.07 -11.87
N LEU A 289 6.30 21.28 -11.31
CA LEU A 289 5.98 21.52 -9.91
C LEU A 289 4.52 21.16 -9.61
N LEU A 290 3.57 21.63 -10.43
CA LEU A 290 2.15 21.29 -10.31
C LEU A 290 1.94 19.76 -10.33
N THR A 291 2.57 19.08 -11.27
CA THR A 291 2.50 17.61 -11.41
C THR A 291 2.95 16.92 -10.13
N ALA A 292 4.10 17.31 -9.58
CA ALA A 292 4.64 16.70 -8.37
C ALA A 292 3.72 16.88 -7.15
N VAL A 293 3.15 18.08 -6.98
CA VAL A 293 2.27 18.39 -5.84
C VAL A 293 0.91 17.73 -5.98
N VAL A 294 0.31 17.75 -7.18
CA VAL A 294 -0.97 17.08 -7.46
C VAL A 294 -0.85 15.58 -7.24
N LEU A 295 0.20 14.93 -7.76
CA LEU A 295 0.41 13.50 -7.52
C LEU A 295 0.73 13.19 -6.04
N GLY A 296 1.42 14.09 -5.33
CA GLY A 296 1.63 13.98 -3.88
C GLY A 296 0.37 14.14 -3.04
N SER A 297 -0.65 14.84 -3.56
CA SER A 297 -1.93 15.09 -2.90
C SER A 297 -2.97 13.99 -3.10
N LEU A 298 -2.67 12.98 -3.93
CA LEU A 298 -3.53 11.81 -4.12
C LEU A 298 -3.81 11.12 -2.77
N PRO A 299 -5.02 10.56 -2.57
CA PRO A 299 -5.38 9.92 -1.31
C PRO A 299 -4.55 8.65 -1.05
N THR A 300 -4.71 8.08 0.14
CA THR A 300 -4.07 6.82 0.49
C THR A 300 -4.48 5.70 -0.47
N ALA A 301 -3.51 4.90 -0.90
CA ALA A 301 -3.77 3.79 -1.80
C ALA A 301 -4.61 2.67 -1.17
N GLN A 302 -5.47 2.07 -1.99
CA GLN A 302 -6.27 0.90 -1.60
C GLN A 302 -5.42 -0.33 -1.31
N ASN A 303 -4.23 -0.44 -1.90
CA ASN A 303 -3.25 -1.50 -1.61
C ASN A 303 -2.86 -1.56 -0.13
N VAL A 304 -2.94 -0.43 0.59
CA VAL A 304 -2.68 -0.37 2.03
C VAL A 304 -3.73 -1.18 2.78
N PHE A 305 -5.02 -1.04 2.45
CA PHE A 305 -6.08 -1.85 3.04
C PHE A 305 -5.93 -3.34 2.74
N VAL A 306 -5.62 -3.69 1.48
CA VAL A 306 -5.49 -5.10 1.07
C VAL A 306 -4.29 -5.75 1.77
N SER A 307 -3.19 -5.00 1.93
CA SER A 307 -2.03 -5.43 2.71
C SER A 307 -2.39 -5.58 4.19
N ALA A 308 -3.12 -4.63 4.78
CA ALA A 308 -3.63 -4.72 6.15
C ALA A 308 -4.47 -5.98 6.37
N SER A 309 -5.36 -6.29 5.42
CA SER A 309 -6.24 -7.46 5.46
C SER A 309 -5.46 -8.77 5.28
N ARG A 310 -4.44 -8.79 4.41
CA ARG A 310 -3.54 -9.95 4.24
C ARG A 310 -2.79 -10.26 5.53
N TYR A 311 -2.20 -9.24 6.14
CA TYR A 311 -1.34 -9.38 7.32
C TYR A 311 -2.12 -9.36 8.64
N GLU A 312 -3.44 -9.17 8.57
CA GLU A 312 -4.35 -9.06 9.72
C GLU A 312 -3.87 -8.04 10.77
N THR A 313 -3.33 -6.92 10.30
CA THR A 313 -2.74 -5.88 11.14
C THR A 313 -3.08 -4.49 10.61
N GLY A 314 -3.33 -3.54 11.51
CA GLY A 314 -3.65 -2.15 11.14
C GLY A 314 -4.89 -1.97 10.25
N VAL A 315 -5.78 -2.97 10.18
CA VAL A 315 -6.95 -2.99 9.25
C VAL A 315 -7.84 -1.77 9.44
N VAL A 316 -8.16 -1.42 10.68
CA VAL A 316 -9.01 -0.25 10.98
C VAL A 316 -8.33 1.04 10.52
N THR A 317 -7.05 1.24 10.88
CA THR A 317 -6.30 2.43 10.49
C THR A 317 -6.22 2.57 8.97
N ALA A 318 -5.84 1.50 8.28
CA ALA A 318 -5.74 1.50 6.81
C ALA A 318 -7.09 1.78 6.15
N LYS A 319 -8.15 1.09 6.59
CA LYS A 319 -9.49 1.24 6.00
C LYS A 319 -10.05 2.64 6.20
N ASP A 320 -10.02 3.14 7.43
CA ASP A 320 -10.59 4.44 7.78
C ASP A 320 -9.79 5.58 7.15
N THR A 321 -8.45 5.49 7.12
CA THR A 321 -7.61 6.48 6.42
C THR A 321 -7.87 6.48 4.92
N VAL A 322 -7.99 5.31 4.27
CA VAL A 322 -8.36 5.25 2.84
C VAL A 322 -9.72 5.92 2.60
N LEU A 323 -10.72 5.65 3.44
CA LEU A 323 -12.04 6.26 3.30
C LEU A 323 -11.98 7.79 3.47
N VAL A 324 -11.39 8.26 4.57
CA VAL A 324 -11.28 9.70 4.89
C VAL A 324 -10.52 10.44 3.80
N THR A 325 -9.36 9.92 3.41
CA THR A 325 -8.53 10.57 2.40
C THR A 325 -9.19 10.54 1.03
N THR A 326 -9.90 9.48 0.65
CA THR A 326 -10.61 9.42 -0.64
C THR A 326 -11.75 10.45 -0.73
N VAL A 327 -12.48 10.68 0.37
CA VAL A 327 -13.55 11.68 0.42
C VAL A 327 -12.98 13.10 0.42
N VAL A 328 -11.92 13.34 1.20
CA VAL A 328 -11.34 14.69 1.38
C VAL A 328 -10.32 15.05 0.29
N ALA A 329 -9.82 14.10 -0.49
CA ALA A 329 -8.83 14.36 -1.54
C ALA A 329 -9.35 15.27 -2.65
N ILE A 330 -10.65 15.22 -2.99
CA ILE A 330 -11.22 16.11 -4.03
C ILE A 330 -11.06 17.58 -3.64
N PRO A 331 -11.57 18.06 -2.49
CA PRO A 331 -11.36 19.46 -2.11
C PRO A 331 -9.88 19.77 -1.85
N ALA A 332 -9.08 18.82 -1.34
CA ALA A 332 -7.65 19.04 -1.13
C ALA A 332 -6.90 19.28 -2.46
N MET A 333 -7.17 18.48 -3.50
CA MET A 333 -6.59 18.66 -4.83
C MET A 333 -7.05 19.95 -5.50
N ILE A 334 -8.33 20.34 -5.33
CA ILE A 334 -8.83 21.62 -5.84
C ILE A 334 -8.08 22.77 -5.17
N ALA A 335 -7.88 22.72 -3.84
CA ALA A 335 -7.12 23.74 -3.12
C ALA A 335 -5.66 23.80 -3.62
N VAL A 336 -5.01 22.65 -3.83
CA VAL A 336 -3.66 22.59 -4.43
C VAL A 336 -3.64 23.27 -5.80
N ALA A 337 -4.57 22.92 -6.69
CA ALA A 337 -4.62 23.50 -8.03
C ALA A 337 -4.79 25.03 -7.99
N LEU A 338 -5.70 25.53 -7.13
CA LEU A 338 -5.95 26.97 -7.00
C LEU A 338 -4.78 27.75 -6.38
N LEU A 339 -4.02 27.14 -5.49
CA LEU A 339 -2.84 27.77 -4.86
C LEU A 339 -1.64 27.86 -5.81
N MET A 340 -1.65 27.11 -6.92
CA MET A 340 -0.52 26.96 -7.83
C MET A 340 -0.75 27.56 -9.23
N THR A 341 -1.96 28.06 -9.50
CA THR A 341 -2.32 28.88 -10.66
C THR A 341 -2.21 30.35 -10.35
#